data_AF-A0A382NQF1-F1
#
_entry.id   AF-A0A382NQF1-F1
#
_cell.length_a   1.000
_cell.length_b   1.000
_cell.length_c   1.000
_cell.angle_alpha   90.00
_cell.angle_beta   90.00
_cell.angle_gamma   90.00
#
_symmetry.space_group_name_H-M   'P 1'
#
loop_
_entity.id
_entity.type
_entity.pdbx_description
1 polymer ?
#
loop_
_entity_poly.entity_id
_entity_poly.type
_entity_poly.pdbx_seq_one_letter_code
_entity_poly.pdbx_strand_id
1 'polypeptide(L)'
;MINLIPGLFFVLFSFAKGDLLYPENGAELNHIQVLFEWEQIPLANSYHIQISENANFSNPLVTAEDNTLLFIEKELLGWDETYHWRIQPVFPSGETGNWSEVFSFTTGNQLSETTTTISNASQIQEGVTVFGAFFNYFSAVVDQSGREIWNSGDENIVYYSTGEYGDVFGCYLNSGTENNLPGIEFTYDGGTVWNEPNDEFLHHDMIQLSNGNYLGIVETSSLGPIPIGEWTPLFQSLGFMANGATIEFPWIGDKLIEWDKETKDVVWSWNVFDNFNMVDYDQYGGTWNQAYLDLHYDWTHVNAVIFDEDESA
;
A
#
# COMPACT_ATOMS: atom_id res chain seq x y z
N MET A 1 31.85 -68.73 -26.90
CA MET A 1 32.40 -67.58 -26.15
C MET A 1 31.47 -66.40 -26.37
N ILE A 2 30.60 -66.10 -25.41
CA ILE A 2 29.85 -64.84 -25.36
C ILE A 2 30.03 -64.35 -23.92
N ASN A 3 30.88 -63.34 -23.73
CA ASN A 3 31.07 -62.69 -22.46
C ASN A 3 29.95 -61.66 -22.28
N LEU A 4 29.08 -61.89 -21.32
CA LEU A 4 28.15 -60.88 -20.81
C LEU A 4 28.92 -59.99 -19.83
N ILE A 5 29.15 -58.74 -20.21
CA ILE A 5 29.65 -57.69 -19.33
C ILE A 5 28.45 -57.17 -18.54
N PRO A 6 28.47 -57.14 -17.19
CA PRO A 6 27.41 -56.50 -16.43
C PRO A 6 27.56 -54.98 -16.60
N GLY A 7 26.55 -54.35 -17.20
CA GLY A 7 26.45 -52.89 -17.25
C GLY A 7 26.25 -52.33 -15.85
N LEU A 8 27.21 -51.54 -15.38
CA LEU A 8 27.12 -50.81 -14.13
C LEU A 8 26.06 -49.71 -14.29
N PHE A 9 24.92 -49.87 -13.62
CA PHE A 9 23.85 -48.88 -13.59
C PHE A 9 24.25 -47.77 -12.59
N PHE A 10 24.77 -46.65 -13.08
CA PHE A 10 24.95 -45.45 -12.26
C PHE A 10 23.57 -44.82 -12.02
N VAL A 11 23.00 -45.04 -10.84
CA VAL A 11 21.91 -44.20 -10.35
C VAL A 11 22.55 -42.89 -9.90
N LEU A 12 22.44 -41.86 -10.73
CA LEU A 12 22.72 -40.48 -10.31
C LEU A 12 21.60 -40.08 -9.34
N PHE A 13 21.88 -40.16 -8.03
CA PHE A 13 21.08 -39.44 -7.04
C PHE A 13 21.40 -37.96 -7.20
N SER A 14 20.61 -37.26 -8.00
CA SER A 14 20.51 -35.81 -7.91
C SER A 14 19.76 -35.53 -6.61
N PHE A 15 20.47 -35.10 -5.57
CA PHE A 15 19.81 -34.45 -4.44
C PHE A 15 19.30 -33.12 -4.99
N ALA A 16 18.01 -33.04 -5.33
CA ALA A 16 17.37 -31.76 -5.54
C ALA A 16 17.46 -31.02 -4.19
N LYS A 17 18.32 -30.01 -4.14
CA LYS A 17 18.37 -29.05 -3.05
C LYS A 17 17.18 -28.13 -3.29
N GLY A 18 16.34 -27.95 -2.28
CA GLY A 18 15.25 -26.98 -2.35
C GLY A 18 15.88 -25.59 -2.37
N ASP A 19 15.48 -24.76 -3.33
CA ASP A 19 15.94 -23.39 -3.43
C ASP A 19 15.23 -22.51 -2.39
N LEU A 20 15.95 -21.50 -1.90
CA LEU A 20 15.40 -20.45 -1.05
C LEU A 20 14.75 -19.42 -1.95
N LEU A 21 13.52 -19.00 -1.64
CA LEU A 21 12.71 -18.15 -2.51
C LEU A 21 12.60 -16.72 -1.96
N TYR A 22 12.19 -16.56 -0.70
CA TYR A 22 11.96 -15.24 -0.11
C TYR A 22 12.42 -15.20 1.35
N PRO A 23 13.01 -14.09 1.85
CA PRO A 23 13.53 -12.97 1.07
C PRO A 23 14.64 -13.41 0.10
N GLU A 24 14.71 -12.77 -1.07
CA GLU A 24 15.78 -13.03 -2.03
C GLU A 24 17.16 -12.72 -1.43
N ASN A 25 18.21 -13.38 -1.93
CA ASN A 25 19.56 -13.17 -1.42
C ASN A 25 20.07 -11.75 -1.74
N GLY A 26 20.28 -10.95 -0.70
CA GLY A 26 20.69 -9.56 -0.78
C GLY A 26 19.52 -8.56 -0.86
N ALA A 27 18.28 -9.00 -0.61
CA ALA A 27 17.12 -8.13 -0.61
C ALA A 27 17.20 -7.04 0.48
N GLU A 28 16.56 -5.92 0.21
CA GLU A 28 16.34 -4.84 1.17
C GLU A 28 14.83 -4.71 1.39
N LEU A 29 14.39 -4.80 2.65
CA LEU A 29 12.97 -4.87 3.02
C LEU A 29 12.55 -3.64 3.81
N ASN A 30 11.40 -3.07 3.44
CA ASN A 30 10.74 -2.02 4.21
C ASN A 30 9.68 -2.59 5.18
N HIS A 31 9.98 -3.74 5.78
CA HIS A 31 9.18 -4.36 6.84
C HIS A 31 10.01 -5.30 7.72
N ILE A 32 9.51 -5.53 8.93
CA ILE A 32 10.17 -6.39 9.94
C ILE A 32 9.32 -7.60 10.35
N GLN A 33 8.09 -7.71 9.83
CA GLN A 33 7.36 -8.99 9.84
C GLN A 33 7.64 -9.71 8.54
N VAL A 34 8.61 -10.61 8.55
CA VAL A 34 9.22 -11.16 7.33
C VAL A 34 8.70 -12.57 7.08
N LEU A 35 8.18 -12.77 5.86
CA LEU A 35 7.87 -14.07 5.30
C LEU A 35 9.17 -14.72 4.80
N PHE A 36 9.32 -16.01 5.09
CA PHE A 36 10.40 -16.85 4.59
C PHE A 36 9.79 -17.98 3.77
N GLU A 37 10.23 -18.17 2.54
CA GLU A 37 9.70 -19.20 1.64
C GLU A 37 10.82 -20.00 0.98
N TRP A 38 10.60 -21.30 0.80
CA TRP A 38 11.54 -22.21 0.16
C TRP A 38 10.83 -23.32 -0.61
N GLU A 39 11.55 -23.96 -1.53
CA GLU A 39 11.01 -25.09 -2.28
C GLU A 39 11.01 -26.40 -1.49
N GLN A 40 10.05 -27.28 -1.83
CA GLN A 40 9.98 -28.61 -1.26
C GLN A 40 11.23 -29.44 -1.58
N ILE A 41 11.94 -29.89 -0.54
CA ILE A 41 12.97 -30.92 -0.65
C ILE A 41 12.28 -32.29 -0.68
N PRO A 42 12.57 -33.14 -1.70
CA PRO A 42 11.94 -34.46 -1.79
C PRO A 42 12.07 -35.26 -0.49
N LEU A 43 10.95 -35.86 -0.08
CA LEU A 43 10.83 -36.68 1.14
C LEU A 43 10.97 -35.94 2.47
N ALA A 44 11.22 -34.63 2.49
CA ALA A 44 11.21 -33.85 3.74
C ALA A 44 9.78 -33.79 4.31
N ASN A 45 9.66 -34.02 5.61
CA ASN A 45 8.42 -33.96 6.37
C ASN A 45 8.21 -32.60 7.06
N SER A 46 9.31 -31.95 7.43
CA SER A 46 9.37 -30.61 8.02
C SER A 46 10.73 -29.98 7.74
N TYR A 47 10.91 -28.73 8.15
CA TYR A 47 12.14 -27.97 7.98
C TYR A 47 12.52 -27.30 9.30
N HIS A 48 13.79 -27.37 9.66
CA HIS A 48 14.33 -26.42 10.63
C HIS A 48 14.74 -25.15 9.90
N ILE A 49 14.31 -24.00 10.40
CA ILE A 49 14.75 -22.68 9.94
C ILE A 49 15.60 -22.02 11.03
N GLN A 50 16.66 -21.34 10.60
CA GLN A 50 17.44 -20.45 11.45
C GLN A 50 17.51 -19.06 10.85
N ILE A 51 17.35 -18.05 11.69
CA ILE A 51 17.53 -16.63 11.34
C ILE A 51 18.51 -16.03 12.36
N SER A 52 19.50 -15.27 11.90
CA SER A 52 20.55 -14.73 12.75
C SER A 52 21.14 -13.44 12.18
N GLU A 53 21.57 -12.53 13.04
CA GLU A 53 22.41 -11.39 12.68
C GLU A 53 23.85 -11.80 12.34
N ASN A 54 24.25 -13.05 12.66
CA ASN A 54 25.59 -13.56 12.42
C ASN A 54 25.57 -14.58 11.28
N ALA A 55 26.35 -14.35 10.21
CA ALA A 55 26.43 -15.24 9.05
C ALA A 55 26.89 -16.68 9.37
N ASN A 56 27.56 -16.89 10.50
CA ASN A 56 27.97 -18.22 10.98
C ASN A 56 26.91 -18.91 11.86
N PHE A 57 25.78 -18.26 12.11
CA PHE A 57 24.69 -18.70 12.99
C PHE A 57 25.16 -18.99 14.42
N SER A 58 26.15 -18.24 14.93
CA SER A 58 26.47 -18.25 16.36
C SER A 58 25.37 -17.54 17.12
N ASN A 59 24.67 -18.26 18.01
CA ASN A 59 23.50 -17.77 18.75
C ASN A 59 22.40 -17.23 17.80
N PRO A 60 21.72 -18.11 17.04
CA PRO A 60 20.66 -17.68 16.14
C PRO A 60 19.53 -17.00 16.93
N LEU A 61 18.98 -15.94 16.35
CA LEU A 61 17.86 -15.19 16.92
C LEU A 61 16.59 -16.05 16.91
N VAL A 62 16.38 -16.74 15.80
CA VAL A 62 15.26 -17.66 15.60
C VAL A 62 15.80 -19.06 15.31
N THR A 63 15.24 -20.06 15.96
CA THR A 63 15.35 -21.46 15.56
C THR A 63 13.98 -22.09 15.72
N ALA A 64 13.37 -22.46 14.60
CA ALA A 64 12.03 -23.01 14.56
C ALA A 64 11.97 -24.26 13.67
N GLU A 65 10.91 -25.04 13.83
CA GLU A 65 10.55 -26.13 12.94
C GLU A 65 9.16 -25.87 12.37
N ASP A 66 9.03 -25.95 11.05
CA ASP A 66 7.75 -25.79 10.36
C ASP A 66 7.53 -26.97 9.38
N ASN A 67 6.28 -27.43 9.25
CA ASN A 67 5.91 -28.53 8.37
C ASN A 67 5.35 -28.09 7.02
N THR A 68 5.39 -26.79 6.74
CA THR A 68 5.02 -26.17 5.48
C THR A 68 6.27 -25.73 4.70
N LEU A 69 6.07 -24.93 3.66
CA LEU A 69 7.12 -24.34 2.82
C LEU A 69 7.36 -22.86 3.12
N LEU A 70 6.73 -22.37 4.20
CA LEU A 70 6.82 -20.98 4.60
C LEU A 70 6.94 -20.85 6.12
N PHE A 71 7.50 -19.73 6.57
CA PHE A 71 7.58 -19.34 7.97
C PHE A 71 7.48 -17.81 8.07
N ILE A 72 6.73 -17.28 9.04
CA ILE A 72 6.60 -15.84 9.22
C ILE A 72 7.16 -15.47 10.60
N GLU A 73 8.25 -14.70 10.62
CA GLU A 73 8.78 -14.10 11.86
C GLU A 73 8.16 -12.73 12.06
N LYS A 74 7.50 -12.51 13.21
CA LYS A 74 6.74 -11.27 13.47
C LYS A 74 7.31 -10.40 14.59
N GLU A 75 8.13 -10.99 15.44
CA GLU A 75 8.43 -10.43 16.76
C GLU A 75 9.89 -9.99 16.85
N LEU A 76 10.82 -10.79 16.36
CA LEU A 76 12.22 -10.66 16.74
C LEU A 76 13.07 -9.77 15.82
N LEU A 77 12.63 -9.48 14.60
CA LEU A 77 13.41 -8.67 13.64
C LEU A 77 13.25 -7.17 13.91
N GLY A 78 14.31 -6.42 13.68
CA GLY A 78 14.39 -4.97 13.86
C GLY A 78 14.67 -4.24 12.55
N TRP A 79 14.60 -2.91 12.60
CA TRP A 79 14.96 -1.98 11.53
C TRP A 79 16.46 -1.68 11.54
N ASP A 80 17.02 -1.29 10.40
CA ASP A 80 18.44 -0.96 10.21
C ASP A 80 19.39 -2.12 10.60
N GLU A 81 18.98 -3.35 10.30
CA GLU A 81 19.73 -4.57 10.65
C GLU A 81 19.96 -5.48 9.43
N THR A 82 21.01 -6.31 9.50
CA THR A 82 21.29 -7.36 8.51
C THR A 82 21.01 -8.72 9.11
N TYR A 83 20.20 -9.52 8.41
CA TYR A 83 19.86 -10.88 8.82
C TYR A 83 20.36 -11.91 7.80
N HIS A 84 20.66 -13.09 8.31
CA HIS A 84 21.04 -14.27 7.58
C HIS A 84 20.08 -15.40 7.91
N TRP A 85 19.66 -16.15 6.91
CA TRP A 85 18.75 -17.27 7.12
C TRP A 85 19.14 -18.49 6.29
N ARG A 86 18.73 -19.65 6.79
CA ARG A 86 18.94 -20.95 6.15
C ARG A 86 17.91 -21.95 6.67
N ILE A 87 17.67 -22.99 5.87
CA ILE A 87 16.81 -24.10 6.23
C ILE A 87 17.54 -25.44 6.12
N GLN A 88 17.08 -26.46 6.84
CA GLN A 88 17.46 -27.85 6.59
C GLN A 88 16.22 -28.75 6.67
N PRO A 89 16.11 -29.77 5.80
CA PRO A 89 14.98 -30.68 5.84
C PRO A 89 15.10 -31.65 7.01
N VAL A 90 13.95 -32.05 7.55
CA VAL A 90 13.79 -33.14 8.52
C VAL A 90 13.01 -34.25 7.83
N PHE A 91 13.56 -35.45 7.80
CA PHE A 91 12.95 -36.61 7.13
C PHE A 91 12.06 -37.41 8.09
N PRO A 92 11.16 -38.28 7.59
CA PRO A 92 10.29 -39.10 8.44
C PRO A 92 10.99 -39.99 9.47
N SER A 93 12.27 -40.31 9.26
CA SER A 93 13.11 -41.03 10.23
C SER A 93 13.54 -40.17 11.44
N GLY A 94 13.30 -38.86 11.40
CA GLY A 94 13.85 -37.87 12.32
C GLY A 94 15.28 -37.43 11.97
N GLU A 95 15.87 -37.98 10.90
CA GLU A 95 17.18 -37.55 10.42
C GLU A 95 17.07 -36.20 9.70
N THR A 96 18.07 -35.34 9.90
CA THR A 96 18.15 -34.04 9.24
C THR A 96 19.05 -34.10 8.00
N GLY A 97 18.68 -33.40 6.94
CA GLY A 97 19.56 -33.20 5.79
C GLY A 97 20.64 -32.14 6.04
N ASN A 98 21.36 -31.78 4.98
CA ASN A 98 22.30 -30.66 5.02
C ASN A 98 21.54 -29.34 5.07
N TRP A 99 22.14 -28.34 5.73
CA TRP A 99 21.72 -26.95 5.60
C TRP A 99 21.74 -26.48 4.14
N SER A 100 20.81 -25.59 3.81
CA SER A 100 20.75 -24.86 2.54
C SER A 100 21.97 -23.93 2.37
N GLU A 101 21.99 -23.19 1.26
CA GLU A 101 22.83 -21.98 1.23
C GLU A 101 22.32 -20.98 2.26
N VAL A 102 23.17 -20.01 2.57
CA VAL A 102 22.82 -18.91 3.47
C VAL A 102 22.38 -17.74 2.60
N PHE A 103 21.13 -17.33 2.74
CA PHE A 103 20.65 -16.08 2.17
C PHE A 103 20.76 -14.98 3.22
N SER A 104 20.92 -13.74 2.78
CA SER A 104 20.89 -12.56 3.64
C SER A 104 19.93 -11.51 3.12
N PHE A 105 19.42 -10.67 4.00
CA PHE A 105 18.65 -9.48 3.65
C PHE A 105 18.91 -8.37 4.68
N THR A 106 18.58 -7.13 4.32
CA THR A 106 18.64 -5.97 5.20
C THR A 106 17.24 -5.39 5.41
N THR A 107 17.00 -4.81 6.57
CA THR A 107 15.79 -4.02 6.83
C THR A 107 16.12 -2.53 6.71
N GLY A 108 15.19 -1.75 6.15
CA GLY A 108 15.33 -0.32 5.96
C GLY A 108 15.32 0.47 7.28
N ASN A 109 15.13 1.78 7.19
CA ASN A 109 15.01 2.62 8.38
C ASN A 109 13.57 2.68 8.88
N GLN A 110 13.38 2.78 10.20
CA GLN A 110 12.09 3.13 10.77
C GLN A 110 11.73 4.57 10.41
N LEU A 111 10.50 4.82 9.95
CA LEU A 111 10.06 6.16 9.53
C LEU A 111 9.14 6.87 10.55
N SER A 112 8.37 6.11 11.32
CA SER A 112 7.41 6.66 12.28
C SER A 112 7.82 6.46 13.74
N GLU A 113 7.56 7.48 14.54
CA GLU A 113 7.70 7.45 16.01
C GLU A 113 6.31 7.44 16.67
N THR A 114 5.60 6.32 16.55
CA THR A 114 4.27 6.17 17.12
C THR A 114 4.28 5.81 18.60
N THR A 115 3.25 6.26 19.33
CA THR A 115 3.01 5.84 20.72
C THR A 115 1.58 5.38 20.87
N THR A 116 1.37 4.30 21.61
CA THR A 116 0.03 3.73 21.82
C THR A 116 -0.41 3.88 23.28
N THR A 117 -1.62 4.40 23.47
CA THR A 117 -2.29 4.45 24.78
C THR A 117 -3.49 3.52 24.79
N ILE A 118 -3.40 2.44 25.56
CA ILE A 118 -4.48 1.46 25.69
C ILE A 118 -5.44 1.90 26.80
N SER A 119 -6.64 2.33 26.39
CA SER A 119 -7.69 2.71 27.35
C SER A 119 -8.44 1.49 27.92
N ASN A 120 -8.60 0.42 27.13
CA ASN A 120 -9.20 -0.83 27.58
C ASN A 120 -8.67 -2.02 26.76
N ALA A 121 -7.81 -2.85 27.36
CA ALA A 121 -7.19 -3.99 26.70
C ALA A 121 -8.20 -5.06 26.21
N SER A 122 -9.40 -5.13 26.80
CA SER A 122 -10.43 -6.10 26.39
C SER A 122 -11.17 -5.71 25.11
N GLN A 123 -10.95 -4.49 24.60
CA GLN A 123 -11.61 -3.96 23.41
C GLN A 123 -10.65 -3.80 22.22
N ILE A 124 -9.40 -4.28 22.36
CA ILE A 124 -8.45 -4.29 21.25
C ILE A 124 -8.98 -5.25 20.18
N GLN A 125 -9.12 -4.73 18.95
CA GLN A 125 -9.48 -5.55 17.79
C GLN A 125 -8.21 -6.15 17.20
N GLU A 126 -8.34 -7.34 16.61
CA GLU A 126 -7.25 -7.94 15.84
C GLU A 126 -6.95 -7.09 14.59
N GLY A 127 -5.69 -7.06 14.19
CA GLY A 127 -5.24 -6.33 13.02
C GLY A 127 -4.09 -5.37 13.31
N VAL A 128 -3.85 -4.50 12.34
CA VAL A 128 -2.78 -3.50 12.33
C VAL A 128 -3.37 -2.16 11.90
N THR A 129 -2.69 -1.06 12.21
CA THR A 129 -3.09 0.27 11.77
C THR A 129 -2.20 0.71 10.62
N VAL A 130 -2.80 1.00 9.47
CA VAL A 130 -2.13 1.61 8.32
C VAL A 130 -2.41 3.11 8.33
N PHE A 131 -1.41 3.94 8.07
CA PHE A 131 -1.61 5.38 7.92
C PHE A 131 -0.65 5.98 6.90
N GLY A 132 -1.12 7.03 6.22
CA GLY A 132 -0.31 7.91 5.38
C GLY A 132 -0.05 9.25 6.08
N ALA A 133 1.16 9.76 5.97
CA ALA A 133 1.58 11.06 6.49
C ALA A 133 1.71 12.06 5.33
N PHE A 134 0.67 12.85 5.10
CA PHE A 134 0.59 13.76 3.95
C PHE A 134 1.75 14.78 3.86
N PHE A 135 2.18 15.38 4.98
CA PHE A 135 3.23 16.41 4.95
C PHE A 135 4.64 15.88 4.67
N ASN A 136 4.89 14.63 5.05
CA ASN A 136 6.19 13.98 4.89
C ASN A 136 6.19 12.95 3.76
N TYR A 137 5.04 12.76 3.12
CA TYR A 137 4.79 11.86 2.00
C TYR A 137 5.27 10.42 2.23
N PHE A 138 5.07 9.86 3.42
CA PHE A 138 5.36 8.44 3.67
C PHE A 138 4.14 7.74 4.22
N SER A 139 4.15 6.42 4.16
CA SER A 139 3.14 5.57 4.78
C SER A 139 3.79 4.56 5.70
N ALA A 140 3.07 4.14 6.74
CA ALA A 140 3.55 3.14 7.67
C ALA A 140 2.41 2.27 8.19
N VAL A 141 2.77 1.07 8.62
CA VAL A 141 1.90 0.15 9.35
C VAL A 141 2.47 -0.04 10.74
N VAL A 142 1.61 0.06 11.75
CA VAL A 142 1.96 -0.21 13.14
C VAL A 142 1.10 -1.32 13.73
N ASP A 143 1.71 -2.15 14.58
CA ASP A 143 0.97 -3.14 15.35
C ASP A 143 0.22 -2.51 16.55
N GLN A 144 -0.51 -3.33 17.30
CA GLN A 144 -1.26 -2.90 18.48
C GLN A 144 -0.43 -2.25 19.59
N SER A 145 0.89 -2.46 19.62
CA SER A 145 1.80 -1.82 20.58
C SER A 145 2.28 -0.44 20.10
N GLY A 146 2.00 -0.10 18.84
CA GLY A 146 2.55 1.08 18.17
C GLY A 146 3.96 0.85 17.62
N ARG A 147 4.39 -0.41 17.48
CA ARG A 147 5.65 -0.73 16.81
C ARG A 147 5.42 -0.68 15.30
N GLU A 148 6.24 0.08 14.60
CA GLU A 148 6.23 0.09 13.13
C GLU A 148 6.70 -1.25 12.57
N ILE A 149 5.89 -1.85 11.70
CA ILE A 149 6.12 -3.17 11.10
C ILE A 149 6.35 -3.13 9.59
N TRP A 150 5.92 -2.06 8.92
CA TRP A 150 6.13 -1.77 7.49
C TRP A 150 6.17 -0.26 7.29
N ASN A 151 6.92 0.21 6.29
CA ASN A 151 6.84 1.58 5.80
C ASN A 151 7.09 1.68 4.29
N SER A 152 6.80 2.83 3.69
CA SER A 152 7.00 3.07 2.26
C SER A 152 8.47 3.23 1.83
N GLY A 153 9.42 3.11 2.76
CA GLY A 153 10.85 3.32 2.51
C GLY A 153 11.14 4.71 1.97
N ASP A 154 12.04 4.78 0.99
CA ASP A 154 12.40 6.03 0.31
C ASP A 154 11.34 6.47 -0.72
N GLU A 155 10.31 5.66 -0.96
CA GLU A 155 9.22 6.03 -1.87
C GLU A 155 8.26 6.99 -1.15
N ASN A 156 7.99 8.14 -1.78
CA ASN A 156 7.13 9.17 -1.23
C ASN A 156 5.64 8.81 -1.38
N ILE A 157 5.21 7.69 -0.80
CA ILE A 157 3.87 7.12 -0.96
C ILE A 157 2.95 7.55 0.19
N VAL A 158 1.76 8.01 -0.16
CA VAL A 158 0.65 8.27 0.78
C VAL A 158 -0.45 7.26 0.51
N TYR A 159 -0.71 6.40 1.49
CA TYR A 159 -1.75 5.38 1.48
C TYR A 159 -3.15 6.00 1.51
N TYR A 160 -4.06 5.43 0.71
CA TYR A 160 -5.48 5.76 0.68
C TYR A 160 -6.32 4.64 1.29
N SER A 161 -6.32 3.47 0.64
CA SER A 161 -7.23 2.38 0.96
C SER A 161 -6.64 1.02 0.57
N THR A 162 -7.27 -0.05 1.05
CA THR A 162 -6.92 -1.45 0.70
C THR A 162 -8.19 -2.12 0.17
N GLY A 163 -8.07 -2.81 -0.96
CA GLY A 163 -9.14 -3.60 -1.56
C GLY A 163 -9.41 -4.92 -0.82
N GLU A 164 -10.48 -5.61 -1.19
CA GLU A 164 -10.89 -6.88 -0.54
C GLU A 164 -9.82 -7.97 -0.66
N TYR A 165 -9.09 -8.00 -1.77
CA TYR A 165 -8.08 -9.01 -2.07
C TYR A 165 -6.65 -8.61 -1.63
N GLY A 166 -6.51 -7.49 -0.93
CA GLY A 166 -5.22 -7.00 -0.43
C GLY A 166 -4.50 -6.04 -1.38
N ASP A 167 -5.14 -5.61 -2.46
CA ASP A 167 -4.64 -4.53 -3.33
C ASP A 167 -4.51 -3.24 -2.53
N VAL A 168 -3.44 -2.48 -2.72
CA VAL A 168 -3.15 -1.29 -1.93
C VAL A 168 -3.13 -0.07 -2.82
N PHE A 169 -3.92 0.95 -2.45
CA PHE A 169 -4.08 2.17 -3.21
C PHE A 169 -3.51 3.37 -2.45
N GLY A 170 -3.02 4.34 -3.20
CA GLY A 170 -2.43 5.55 -2.66
C GLY A 170 -2.09 6.54 -3.75
N CYS A 171 -1.22 7.49 -3.43
CA CYS A 171 -0.53 8.31 -4.41
C CYS A 171 0.96 8.36 -4.10
N TYR A 172 1.76 8.84 -5.04
CA TYR A 172 3.14 9.22 -4.78
C TYR A 172 3.39 10.69 -5.11
N LEU A 173 4.32 11.31 -4.40
CA LEU A 173 4.72 12.69 -4.71
C LEU A 173 5.51 12.76 -6.02
N ASN A 174 4.90 13.34 -7.06
CA ASN A 174 5.54 13.65 -8.32
C ASN A 174 5.89 15.16 -8.41
N SER A 175 6.99 15.53 -7.74
CA SER A 175 7.43 16.91 -7.61
C SER A 175 7.64 17.60 -8.97
N GLY A 176 7.05 18.78 -9.14
CA GLY A 176 7.23 19.62 -10.33
C GLY A 176 6.24 19.39 -11.47
N THR A 177 5.22 18.56 -11.24
CA THR A 177 4.05 18.42 -12.12
C THR A 177 2.88 19.25 -11.59
N GLU A 178 1.91 19.56 -12.47
CA GLU A 178 0.68 20.26 -12.09
C GLU A 178 -0.16 19.39 -11.16
N ASN A 179 -0.45 18.15 -11.60
CA ASN A 179 -1.06 17.11 -10.79
C ASN A 179 0.05 16.32 -10.06
N ASN A 180 0.42 16.80 -8.87
CA ASN A 180 1.63 16.36 -8.17
C ASN A 180 1.46 15.13 -7.28
N LEU A 181 0.26 14.56 -7.22
CA LEU A 181 -0.09 13.40 -6.41
C LEU A 181 -0.82 12.33 -7.25
N PRO A 182 -0.20 11.83 -8.34
CA PRO A 182 -0.81 10.79 -9.15
C PRO A 182 -1.18 9.55 -8.32
N GLY A 183 -2.39 9.04 -8.56
CA GLY A 183 -2.92 7.83 -7.93
C GLY A 183 -2.21 6.56 -8.42
N ILE A 184 -1.97 5.63 -7.50
CA ILE A 184 -1.31 4.35 -7.75
C ILE A 184 -1.96 3.18 -7.01
N GLU A 185 -1.89 2.02 -7.63
CA GLU A 185 -1.92 0.72 -6.96
C GLU A 185 -0.47 0.25 -6.80
N PHE A 186 -0.10 -0.23 -5.62
CA PHE A 186 1.28 -0.64 -5.30
C PHE A 186 1.31 -1.89 -4.42
N THR A 187 2.49 -2.48 -4.29
CA THR A 187 2.70 -3.66 -3.41
C THR A 187 3.43 -3.27 -2.13
N TYR A 188 3.23 -4.03 -1.04
CA TYR A 188 3.97 -3.83 0.21
C TYR A 188 5.48 -4.11 0.08
N ASP A 189 5.91 -4.87 -0.91
CA ASP A 189 7.35 -5.09 -1.19
C ASP A 189 7.95 -3.95 -2.05
N GLY A 190 7.16 -2.92 -2.34
CA GLY A 190 7.51 -1.80 -3.20
C GLY A 190 7.07 -2.02 -4.64
N GLY A 191 7.08 -0.93 -5.41
CA GLY A 191 6.76 -0.96 -6.83
C GLY A 191 5.27 -0.76 -7.16
N THR A 192 5.06 -0.09 -8.28
CA THR A 192 3.75 0.27 -8.81
C THR A 192 3.17 -0.86 -9.66
N VAL A 193 1.97 -1.31 -9.32
CA VAL A 193 1.17 -2.24 -10.12
C VAL A 193 0.46 -1.48 -11.24
N TRP A 194 -0.11 -0.32 -10.91
CA TRP A 194 -0.81 0.55 -11.84
C TRP A 194 -0.74 2.01 -11.38
N ASN A 195 -0.71 2.95 -12.33
CA ASN A 195 -0.80 4.39 -12.06
C ASN A 195 -1.86 5.04 -12.96
N GLU A 196 -2.53 6.07 -12.46
CA GLU A 196 -3.46 6.84 -13.28
C GLU A 196 -2.70 7.72 -14.32
N PRO A 197 -3.36 8.21 -15.38
CA PRO A 197 -2.70 8.91 -16.49
C PRO A 197 -2.04 10.24 -16.12
N ASN A 198 -2.47 10.85 -15.01
CA ASN A 198 -2.11 12.14 -14.46
C ASN A 198 -2.58 13.35 -15.28
N ASP A 199 -3.67 13.17 -16.03
CA ASP A 199 -4.30 14.22 -16.83
C ASP A 199 -5.13 15.19 -15.98
N GLU A 200 -5.65 14.73 -14.84
CA GLU A 200 -6.46 15.50 -13.89
C GLU A 200 -5.99 15.22 -12.45
N PHE A 201 -6.26 16.14 -11.52
CA PHE A 201 -5.79 16.01 -10.15
C PHE A 201 -6.64 14.99 -9.37
N LEU A 202 -6.13 13.77 -9.20
CA LEU A 202 -6.73 12.75 -8.34
C LEU A 202 -6.46 13.07 -6.86
N HIS A 203 -7.45 12.82 -5.99
CA HIS A 203 -7.28 13.00 -4.56
C HIS A 203 -8.10 12.02 -3.72
N HIS A 204 -7.58 11.75 -2.51
CA HIS A 204 -8.14 10.94 -1.41
C HIS A 204 -8.38 9.46 -1.65
N ASP A 205 -8.99 9.05 -2.77
CA ASP A 205 -9.38 7.64 -2.94
C ASP A 205 -9.39 7.17 -4.40
N MET A 206 -9.09 5.89 -4.54
CA MET A 206 -9.07 5.16 -5.80
C MET A 206 -9.29 3.67 -5.52
N ILE A 207 -10.10 3.02 -6.35
CA ILE A 207 -10.40 1.60 -6.23
C ILE A 207 -10.25 0.89 -7.58
N GLN A 208 -9.93 -0.40 -7.55
CA GLN A 208 -10.08 -1.27 -8.72
C GLN A 208 -11.50 -1.84 -8.73
N LEU A 209 -12.16 -1.75 -9.88
CA LEU A 209 -13.47 -2.33 -10.15
C LEU A 209 -13.32 -3.80 -10.56
N SER A 210 -14.41 -4.56 -10.46
CA SER A 210 -14.41 -6.00 -10.79
C SER A 210 -14.15 -6.33 -12.26
N ASN A 211 -14.40 -5.39 -13.17
CA ASN A 211 -14.03 -5.48 -14.58
C ASN A 211 -12.51 -5.27 -14.80
N GLY A 212 -11.77 -4.93 -13.75
CA GLY A 212 -10.33 -4.64 -13.75
C GLY A 212 -9.98 -3.16 -13.92
N ASN A 213 -10.93 -2.31 -14.29
CA ASN A 213 -10.71 -0.87 -14.46
C ASN A 213 -10.52 -0.18 -13.11
N TYR A 214 -10.10 1.09 -13.15
CA TYR A 214 -9.86 1.88 -11.95
C TYR A 214 -10.85 3.03 -11.88
N LEU A 215 -11.46 3.22 -10.73
CA LEU A 215 -12.33 4.35 -10.42
C LEU A 215 -11.63 5.26 -9.42
N GLY A 216 -11.57 6.55 -9.69
CA GLY A 216 -10.99 7.53 -8.79
C GLY A 216 -11.76 8.84 -8.74
N ILE A 217 -11.44 9.64 -7.73
CA ILE A 217 -11.98 10.97 -7.52
C ILE A 217 -10.99 11.98 -8.07
N VAL A 218 -11.42 12.85 -8.98
CA VAL A 218 -10.60 13.95 -9.50
C VAL A 218 -11.29 15.29 -9.31
N GLU A 219 -10.48 16.33 -9.19
CA GLU A 219 -10.96 17.71 -9.09
C GLU A 219 -11.58 18.18 -10.42
N THR A 220 -12.68 18.91 -10.35
CA THR A 220 -13.26 19.68 -11.45
C THR A 220 -13.69 21.06 -10.96
N SER A 221 -13.87 22.02 -11.86
CA SER A 221 -14.32 23.36 -11.47
C SER A 221 -15.40 23.92 -12.37
N SER A 222 -16.22 24.80 -11.82
CA SER A 222 -17.18 25.63 -12.54
C SER A 222 -17.27 27.00 -11.87
N LEU A 223 -17.70 28.02 -12.62
CA LEU A 223 -18.07 29.28 -11.98
C LEU A 223 -19.45 29.14 -11.33
N GLY A 224 -19.57 29.71 -10.12
CA GLY A 224 -20.79 29.79 -9.35
C GLY A 224 -20.98 31.15 -8.68
N PRO A 225 -22.12 31.36 -8.03
CA PRO A 225 -22.36 32.57 -7.25
C PRO A 225 -21.61 32.55 -5.93
N ILE A 226 -21.31 33.72 -5.38
CA ILE A 226 -20.96 33.86 -3.97
C ILE A 226 -22.26 34.07 -3.20
N PRO A 227 -22.69 33.12 -2.35
CA PRO A 227 -23.92 33.25 -1.59
C PRO A 227 -23.83 34.36 -0.56
N ILE A 228 -25.00 34.88 -0.17
CA ILE A 228 -25.08 35.95 0.83
C ILE A 228 -24.83 35.35 2.21
N GLY A 229 -23.75 35.79 2.85
CA GLY A 229 -23.38 35.44 4.23
C GLY A 229 -22.55 36.52 4.92
N GLU A 230 -22.02 36.22 6.11
CA GLU A 230 -21.15 37.13 6.88
C GLU A 230 -19.87 37.52 6.11
N TRP A 231 -19.41 36.66 5.19
CA TRP A 231 -18.27 36.91 4.30
C TRP A 231 -18.56 37.88 3.16
N THR A 232 -19.83 38.20 2.87
CA THR A 232 -20.22 39.04 1.71
C THR A 232 -19.41 40.34 1.61
N PRO A 233 -19.22 41.13 2.68
CA PRO A 233 -18.44 42.37 2.60
C PRO A 233 -16.96 42.14 2.24
N LEU A 234 -16.39 40.98 2.60
CA LEU A 234 -15.01 40.62 2.27
C LEU A 234 -14.85 40.44 0.76
N PHE A 235 -15.72 39.64 0.15
CA PHE A 235 -15.71 39.43 -1.30
C PHE A 235 -16.04 40.70 -2.09
N GLN A 236 -16.97 41.52 -1.60
CA GLN A 236 -17.24 42.83 -2.22
C GLN A 236 -16.02 43.76 -2.17
N SER A 237 -15.20 43.67 -1.12
CA SER A 237 -13.95 44.45 -1.04
C SER A 237 -12.90 44.01 -2.07
N LEU A 238 -12.96 42.77 -2.56
CA LEU A 238 -12.15 42.26 -3.67
C LEU A 238 -12.72 42.63 -5.04
N GLY A 239 -13.92 43.21 -5.09
CA GLY A 239 -14.59 43.66 -6.32
C GLY A 239 -15.66 42.72 -6.87
N PHE A 240 -15.98 41.63 -6.18
CA PHE A 240 -17.10 40.76 -6.54
C PHE A 240 -18.45 41.43 -6.21
N MET A 241 -19.51 41.04 -6.90
CA MET A 241 -20.87 41.50 -6.58
C MET A 241 -21.36 40.87 -5.27
N ALA A 242 -21.08 39.57 -5.09
CA ALA A 242 -21.47 38.74 -3.94
C ALA A 242 -22.94 38.93 -3.56
N ASN A 243 -23.82 38.91 -4.57
CA ASN A 243 -25.26 39.12 -4.40
C ASN A 243 -26.07 37.81 -4.36
N GLY A 244 -25.40 36.67 -4.24
CA GLY A 244 -26.02 35.34 -4.23
C GLY A 244 -26.56 34.86 -5.57
N ALA A 245 -26.38 35.59 -6.67
CA ALA A 245 -26.95 35.24 -7.97
C ALA A 245 -25.98 35.38 -9.15
N THR A 246 -25.00 36.28 -9.06
CA THR A 246 -24.03 36.51 -10.14
C THR A 246 -23.05 35.36 -10.20
N ILE A 247 -22.93 34.69 -11.34
CA ILE A 247 -21.93 33.64 -11.56
C ILE A 247 -20.57 34.32 -11.77
N GLU A 248 -19.72 34.30 -10.74
CA GLU A 248 -18.51 35.12 -10.71
C GLU A 248 -17.32 34.52 -9.95
N PHE A 249 -17.49 33.38 -9.28
CA PHE A 249 -16.48 32.82 -8.39
C PHE A 249 -16.19 31.36 -8.71
N PRO A 250 -14.93 30.88 -8.65
CA PRO A 250 -14.60 29.48 -8.88
C PRO A 250 -15.17 28.61 -7.75
N TRP A 251 -15.93 27.60 -8.14
CA TRP A 251 -16.35 26.50 -7.27
C TRP A 251 -15.59 25.26 -7.71
N ILE A 252 -14.91 24.65 -6.75
CA ILE A 252 -14.20 23.38 -6.92
C ILE A 252 -15.13 22.28 -6.45
N GLY A 253 -15.32 21.29 -7.30
CA GLY A 253 -16.10 20.11 -6.99
C GLY A 253 -15.42 18.86 -7.52
N ASP A 254 -16.09 17.72 -7.37
CA ASP A 254 -15.49 16.43 -7.71
C ASP A 254 -16.11 15.79 -8.95
N LYS A 255 -15.29 15.03 -9.65
CA LYS A 255 -15.68 14.19 -10.77
C LYS A 255 -15.16 12.78 -10.51
N LEU A 256 -16.02 11.79 -10.71
CA LEU A 256 -15.61 10.39 -10.71
C LEU A 256 -15.19 10.01 -12.12
N ILE A 257 -14.05 9.33 -12.25
CA ILE A 257 -13.55 8.82 -13.53
C ILE A 257 -13.27 7.33 -13.43
N GLU A 258 -13.78 6.57 -14.40
CA GLU A 258 -13.34 5.21 -14.66
C GLU A 258 -12.32 5.21 -15.80
N TRP A 259 -11.12 4.70 -15.54
CA TRP A 259 -10.06 4.47 -16.52
C TRP A 259 -9.98 3.00 -16.91
N ASP A 260 -9.86 2.75 -18.21
CA ASP A 260 -9.52 1.42 -18.70
C ASP A 260 -8.13 0.99 -18.22
N LYS A 261 -8.02 -0.23 -17.69
CA LYS A 261 -6.79 -0.74 -17.09
C LYS A 261 -5.58 -0.69 -18.03
N GLU A 262 -5.79 -0.99 -19.31
CA GLU A 262 -4.73 -1.22 -20.29
C GLU A 262 -4.42 0.05 -21.10
N THR A 263 -5.46 0.69 -21.64
CA THR A 263 -5.34 1.85 -22.51
C THR A 263 -5.18 3.15 -21.74
N LYS A 264 -5.59 3.18 -20.46
CA LYS A 264 -5.64 4.37 -19.60
C LYS A 264 -6.65 5.42 -20.08
N ASP A 265 -7.46 5.11 -21.08
CA ASP A 265 -8.50 5.99 -21.59
C ASP A 265 -9.66 6.08 -20.58
N VAL A 266 -10.29 7.25 -20.50
CA VAL A 266 -11.52 7.44 -19.74
C VAL A 266 -12.67 6.73 -20.44
N VAL A 267 -13.25 5.72 -19.79
CA VAL A 267 -14.39 4.95 -20.32
C VAL A 267 -15.73 5.39 -19.75
N TRP A 268 -15.70 6.00 -18.57
CA TRP A 268 -16.87 6.59 -17.94
C TRP A 268 -16.47 7.76 -17.04
N SER A 269 -17.36 8.75 -16.91
CA SER A 269 -17.21 9.79 -15.88
C SER A 269 -18.55 10.30 -15.40
N TRP A 270 -18.53 10.86 -14.19
CA TRP A 270 -19.65 11.55 -13.58
C TRP A 270 -19.16 12.84 -12.96
N ASN A 271 -19.72 13.98 -13.38
CA ASN A 271 -19.32 15.30 -12.90
C ASN A 271 -20.39 15.88 -11.98
N VAL A 272 -20.00 16.37 -10.81
CA VAL A 272 -20.94 16.97 -9.85
C VAL A 272 -21.74 18.13 -10.43
N PHE A 273 -21.16 18.95 -11.30
CA PHE A 273 -21.81 20.12 -11.88
C PHE A 273 -22.88 19.79 -12.92
N ASP A 274 -22.87 18.57 -13.48
CA ASP A 274 -23.92 18.10 -14.39
C ASP A 274 -25.14 17.52 -13.65
N ASN A 275 -24.96 17.17 -12.38
CA ASN A 275 -25.92 16.36 -11.62
C ASN A 275 -26.50 17.08 -10.41
N PHE A 276 -25.76 18.03 -9.84
CA PHE A 276 -26.16 18.82 -8.69
C PHE A 276 -26.20 20.31 -9.02
N ASN A 277 -27.01 21.04 -8.26
CA ASN A 277 -27.01 22.50 -8.30
C ASN A 277 -26.31 23.05 -7.05
N MET A 278 -25.72 24.25 -7.19
CA MET A 278 -24.89 24.89 -6.16
C MET A 278 -25.71 25.59 -5.06
N VAL A 279 -26.96 25.17 -4.80
CA VAL A 279 -27.78 25.81 -3.75
C VAL A 279 -27.52 25.25 -2.37
N ASP A 280 -26.93 24.06 -2.28
CA ASP A 280 -26.49 23.44 -1.03
C ASP A 280 -25.01 23.74 -0.84
N TYR A 281 -24.67 24.45 0.23
CA TYR A 281 -23.30 24.85 0.56
C TYR A 281 -23.20 25.08 2.07
N ASP A 282 -21.99 24.93 2.61
CA ASP A 282 -21.77 25.16 4.02
C ASP A 282 -21.80 26.66 4.36
N GLN A 283 -22.79 27.06 5.15
CA GLN A 283 -22.94 28.44 5.62
C GLN A 283 -22.25 28.71 6.97
N TYR A 284 -21.89 27.67 7.73
CA TYR A 284 -21.57 27.79 9.16
C TYR A 284 -20.19 27.28 9.55
N GLY A 285 -19.61 26.35 8.79
CA GLY A 285 -18.31 25.73 9.06
C GLY A 285 -17.10 26.60 8.72
N GLY A 286 -17.33 27.81 8.18
CA GLY A 286 -16.27 28.76 7.87
C GLY A 286 -15.55 28.52 6.54
N THR A 287 -16.04 27.58 5.74
CA THR A 287 -15.52 27.27 4.38
C THR A 287 -15.47 28.49 3.48
N TRP A 288 -16.42 29.43 3.57
CA TRP A 288 -16.37 30.69 2.83
C TRP A 288 -15.27 31.67 3.27
N ASN A 289 -14.82 31.60 4.52
CA ASN A 289 -13.66 32.38 4.95
C ASN A 289 -12.38 31.79 4.35
N GLN A 290 -12.29 30.46 4.28
CA GLN A 290 -11.19 29.78 3.61
C GLN A 290 -11.20 30.09 2.11
N ALA A 291 -12.37 30.06 1.49
CA ALA A 291 -12.54 30.41 0.07
C ALA A 291 -12.13 31.85 -0.25
N TYR A 292 -12.33 32.78 0.67
CA TYR A 292 -11.82 34.15 0.52
C TYR A 292 -10.29 34.19 0.46
N LEU A 293 -9.61 33.34 1.25
CA LEU A 293 -8.15 33.25 1.27
C LEU A 293 -7.61 32.53 0.04
N ASP A 294 -8.25 31.44 -0.36
CA ASP A 294 -7.81 30.56 -1.45
C ASP A 294 -8.30 31.01 -2.84
N LEU A 295 -9.23 31.98 -2.87
CA LEU A 295 -9.86 32.54 -4.06
C LEU A 295 -10.63 31.53 -4.92
N HIS A 296 -11.07 30.43 -4.30
CA HIS A 296 -12.02 29.46 -4.85
C HIS A 296 -12.81 28.83 -3.70
N TYR A 297 -14.00 28.30 -3.96
CA TYR A 297 -14.83 27.61 -2.96
C TYR A 297 -14.72 26.10 -3.15
N ASP A 298 -14.11 25.42 -2.20
CA ASP A 298 -14.08 23.97 -2.12
C ASP A 298 -15.44 23.44 -1.65
N TRP A 299 -16.22 22.90 -2.59
CA TRP A 299 -17.65 22.65 -2.40
C TRP A 299 -17.94 21.23 -1.92
N THR A 300 -17.56 20.22 -2.70
CA THR A 300 -17.99 18.83 -2.45
C THR A 300 -16.97 18.03 -1.67
N HIS A 301 -15.69 18.24 -1.93
CA HIS A 301 -14.55 17.63 -1.24
C HIS A 301 -14.79 16.16 -0.86
N VAL A 302 -15.12 15.33 -1.86
CA VAL A 302 -15.37 13.90 -1.67
C VAL A 302 -14.04 13.21 -1.32
N ASN A 303 -14.07 12.40 -0.25
CA ASN A 303 -12.86 11.77 0.29
C ASN A 303 -12.86 10.24 0.20
N ALA A 304 -13.93 9.65 -0.30
CA ALA A 304 -14.07 8.21 -0.40
C ALA A 304 -15.05 7.85 -1.51
N VAL A 305 -14.76 6.76 -2.21
CA VAL A 305 -15.65 6.18 -3.21
C VAL A 305 -15.84 4.70 -2.93
N ILE A 306 -17.07 4.23 -3.09
CA ILE A 306 -17.41 2.80 -3.02
C ILE A 306 -18.16 2.43 -4.28
N PHE A 307 -18.00 1.18 -4.71
CA PHE A 307 -18.72 0.61 -5.84
C PHE A 307 -19.49 -0.63 -5.37
N ASP A 308 -20.76 -0.71 -5.74
CA ASP A 308 -21.63 -1.84 -5.47
C ASP A 308 -22.06 -2.48 -6.79
N GLU A 309 -21.65 -3.74 -7.00
CA GLU A 309 -22.03 -4.50 -8.19
C GLU A 309 -23.53 -4.78 -8.27
N ASP A 310 -24.18 -5.02 -7.14
CA ASP A 310 -25.60 -5.40 -7.09
C ASP A 310 -26.50 -4.21 -7.46
N GLU A 311 -26.01 -2.99 -7.26
CA GLU A 311 -26.69 -1.74 -7.64
C GLU A 311 -26.23 -1.20 -9.01
N SER A 312 -25.28 -1.87 -9.66
CA SER A 312 -24.79 -1.50 -10.99
C SER A 312 -25.79 -1.90 -12.07
N ALA A 313 -26.29 -0.91 -12.84
CA ALA A 313 -27.40 -1.05 -13.78
C ALA A 313 -27.01 -1.60 -15.17
#